data_AF-A0A8S3K410-F1
#
_entry.id   AF-A0A8S3K410-F1
#
_cell.length_a   1.000
_cell.length_b   1.000
_cell.length_c   1.000
_cell.angle_alpha   90.00
_cell.angle_beta   90.00
_cell.angle_gamma   90.00
#
_symmetry.space_group_name_H-M   'P 1'
#
loop_
_entity.id
_entity.type
_entity.pdbx_description
1 polymer ?
#
loop_
_entity_poly.entity_id
_entity_poly.type
_entity_poly.pdbx_seq_one_letter_code
_entity_poly.pdbx_strand_id
1 'polypeptide(L)'
;REIRKHSFYPNEEEILLLPGRELQVVALLDMGHQVTMIQLKETVPQFPNIVAITASSPSATISKTNTTATPKAAASSSSVVPKSAPQPKPPVKQVK
;
A
#
# COMPACT_ATOMS: atom_id res chain seq x y z
N ARG A 1 -13.45 -2.66 -10.40
CA ARG A 1 -13.35 -2.10 -11.77
C ARG A 1 -12.75 -3.18 -12.65
N GLU A 2 -13.28 -3.42 -13.85
CA GLU A 2 -12.62 -4.32 -14.82
C GLU A 2 -11.25 -3.76 -15.22
N ILE A 3 -10.23 -4.63 -15.36
CA ILE A 3 -8.85 -4.21 -15.69
C ILE A 3 -8.19 -4.97 -16.85
N ARG A 4 -8.92 -5.74 -17.68
CA ARG A 4 -8.34 -6.58 -18.77
C ARG A 4 -7.29 -5.88 -19.65
N LYS A 5 -7.47 -4.60 -19.97
CA LYS A 5 -6.52 -3.79 -20.79
C LYS A 5 -5.18 -3.47 -20.11
N HIS A 6 -5.05 -3.77 -18.82
CA HIS A 6 -3.87 -3.52 -17.98
C HIS A 6 -3.44 -4.76 -17.17
N SER A 7 -4.16 -5.89 -17.32
CA SER A 7 -3.79 -7.18 -16.76
C SER A 7 -2.62 -7.80 -17.56
N PHE A 8 -1.84 -8.65 -16.90
CA PHE A 8 -0.85 -9.52 -17.52
C PHE A 8 -1.49 -10.77 -18.20
N TYR A 9 -2.72 -11.10 -17.80
CA TYR A 9 -3.53 -12.24 -18.27
C TYR A 9 -4.78 -11.72 -19.02
N PRO A 10 -4.66 -11.23 -20.27
CA PRO A 10 -5.75 -10.53 -20.97
C PRO A 10 -6.99 -11.39 -21.27
N ASN A 11 -6.91 -12.70 -21.09
CA ASN A 11 -7.99 -13.66 -21.27
C ASN A 11 -8.82 -13.88 -19.98
N GLU A 12 -8.40 -13.35 -18.83
CA GLU A 12 -9.07 -13.55 -17.54
C GLU A 12 -9.98 -12.37 -17.15
N GLU A 13 -11.03 -12.63 -16.37
CA GLU A 13 -12.05 -11.63 -16.00
C GLU A 13 -11.69 -10.89 -14.70
N GLU A 14 -10.56 -10.17 -14.73
CA GLU A 14 -10.05 -9.48 -13.53
C GLU A 14 -10.84 -8.24 -13.11
N ILE A 15 -11.19 -8.18 -11.81
CA ILE A 15 -11.76 -6.99 -11.15
C ILE A 15 -10.82 -6.43 -10.06
N LEU A 16 -10.37 -5.18 -10.25
CA LEU A 16 -9.65 -4.45 -9.21
C LEU A 16 -10.63 -3.92 -8.15
N LEU A 17 -10.41 -4.37 -6.91
CA LEU A 17 -10.92 -3.73 -5.70
C LEU A 17 -9.96 -2.60 -5.29
N LEU A 18 -10.50 -1.43 -4.93
CA LEU A 18 -9.69 -0.32 -4.45
C LEU A 18 -9.40 -0.46 -2.95
N PRO A 19 -8.25 0.05 -2.44
CA PRO A 19 -7.98 0.15 -1.00
C PRO A 19 -9.07 0.93 -0.26
N GLY A 20 -9.25 0.62 1.03
CA GLY A 20 -10.26 1.28 1.88
C GLY A 20 -11.69 0.76 1.72
N ARG A 21 -11.92 -0.27 0.89
CA ARG A 21 -13.19 -1.02 0.86
C ARG A 21 -13.33 -1.92 2.08
N GLU A 22 -14.55 -2.05 2.57
CA GLU A 22 -14.91 -2.93 3.69
C GLU A 22 -15.82 -4.05 3.17
N LEU A 23 -15.57 -5.30 3.59
CA LEU A 23 -16.30 -6.49 3.15
C LEU A 23 -16.75 -7.29 4.38
N GLN A 24 -18.04 -7.55 4.48
CA GLN A 24 -18.64 -8.41 5.50
C GLN A 24 -18.76 -9.85 4.97
N VAL A 25 -18.35 -10.84 5.77
CA VAL A 25 -18.69 -12.26 5.53
C VAL A 25 -20.17 -12.45 5.87
N VAL A 26 -20.98 -12.88 4.90
CA VAL A 26 -22.42 -13.10 5.08
C VAL A 26 -22.82 -14.58 5.08
N ALA A 27 -22.00 -15.45 4.49
CA ALA A 27 -22.13 -16.90 4.58
C ALA A 27 -20.77 -17.59 4.47
N LEU A 28 -20.66 -18.79 5.01
CA LEU A 28 -19.50 -19.66 4.94
C LEU A 28 -19.98 -21.11 4.76
N LEU A 29 -19.38 -21.82 3.80
CA LEU A 29 -19.74 -23.19 3.43
C LEU A 29 -18.45 -24.03 3.31
N ASP A 30 -18.30 -25.04 4.16
CA ASP A 30 -17.28 -26.06 3.98
C ASP A 30 -17.69 -26.98 2.81
N MET A 31 -16.77 -27.18 1.85
CA MET A 31 -16.95 -28.09 0.72
C MET A 31 -16.16 -29.40 0.89
N GLY A 32 -15.60 -29.63 2.08
CA GLY A 32 -14.67 -30.71 2.36
C GLY A 32 -13.29 -30.44 1.75
N HIS A 33 -12.38 -31.41 1.90
CA HIS A 33 -11.02 -31.36 1.31
C HIS A 33 -10.21 -30.11 1.68
N GLN A 34 -10.50 -29.46 2.82
CA GLN A 34 -9.92 -28.19 3.26
C GLN A 34 -10.28 -26.98 2.37
N VAL A 35 -11.36 -27.08 1.58
CA VAL A 35 -11.88 -26.01 0.72
C VAL A 35 -13.12 -25.39 1.36
N THR A 36 -13.05 -24.10 1.66
CA THR A 36 -14.19 -23.34 2.21
C THR A 36 -14.60 -22.22 1.25
N MET A 37 -15.87 -22.22 0.85
CA MET A 37 -16.48 -21.12 0.12
C MET A 37 -16.94 -20.04 1.13
N ILE A 38 -16.56 -18.79 0.89
CA ILE A 38 -17.04 -17.63 1.66
C ILE A 38 -17.86 -16.70 0.75
N GLN A 39 -19.00 -16.24 1.25
CA GLN A 39 -19.78 -15.20 0.58
C GLN A 39 -19.48 -13.86 1.24
N LEU A 40 -19.04 -12.89 0.43
CA LEU A 40 -18.70 -11.53 0.86
C LEU A 40 -19.73 -10.52 0.34
N LYS A 41 -20.01 -9.51 1.16
CA LYS A 41 -20.85 -8.35 0.81
C LYS A 41 -20.07 -7.06 1.07
N GLU A 42 -20.02 -6.15 0.11
CA GLU A 42 -19.41 -4.83 0.31
C GLU A 42 -20.28 -3.99 1.26
N THR A 43 -19.65 -3.42 2.29
CA THR A 43 -20.27 -2.54 3.29
C THR A 43 -19.81 -1.09 3.11
N VAL A 44 -20.53 -0.15 3.72
CA VAL A 44 -20.05 1.24 3.84
C VAL A 44 -18.93 1.25 4.87
N PRO A 45 -17.68 1.66 4.53
CA PRO A 45 -16.57 1.61 5.47
C PRO A 45 -16.81 2.48 6.70
N GLN A 46 -16.46 1.97 7.89
CA GLN A 46 -16.60 2.71 9.15
C GLN A 46 -15.91 4.09 9.12
N PHE A 47 -14.83 4.22 8.36
CA PHE A 47 -14.10 5.47 8.14
C PHE A 47 -13.96 5.73 6.62
N PRO A 48 -14.85 6.52 5.98
CA PRO A 48 -14.97 6.59 4.51
C PRO A 48 -13.83 7.36 3.80
N ASN A 49 -12.74 7.71 4.49
CA ASN A 49 -11.73 8.66 4.03
C ASN A 49 -10.37 7.99 3.71
N ILE A 50 -10.35 7.15 2.68
CA ILE A 50 -9.18 7.06 1.79
C ILE A 50 -9.67 7.45 0.40
N VAL A 51 -9.56 8.74 0.07
CA VAL A 51 -9.83 9.23 -1.28
C VAL A 51 -8.79 8.60 -2.20
N ALA A 52 -9.21 7.58 -2.97
CA ALA A 52 -8.35 6.94 -3.96
C ALA A 52 -7.94 8.00 -4.98
N ILE A 53 -6.68 8.44 -4.90
CA ILE A 53 -6.14 9.54 -5.72
C ILE A 53 -6.15 9.09 -7.18
N THR A 54 -7.22 9.40 -7.90
CA THR A 54 -7.30 9.21 -9.35
C THR A 54 -6.26 10.12 -9.98
N ALA A 55 -5.17 9.52 -10.48
CA ALA A 55 -4.03 10.26 -11.02
C ALA A 55 -4.46 11.13 -12.20
N SER A 56 -4.75 12.40 -11.91
CA SER A 56 -4.95 13.44 -12.91
C SER A 56 -3.61 13.63 -13.64
N SER A 57 -3.63 13.49 -14.96
CA SER A 57 -2.42 13.52 -15.77
C SER A 57 -1.66 14.85 -15.56
N PRO A 58 -0.40 14.82 -15.08
CA PRO A 58 0.36 16.04 -14.86
C PRO A 58 0.83 16.58 -16.21
N SER A 59 0.11 17.56 -16.76
CA SER A 59 0.53 18.30 -17.95
C SER A 59 1.67 19.27 -17.60
N ALA A 60 2.87 18.71 -17.42
CA ALA A 60 4.08 19.42 -17.03
C ALA A 60 4.63 20.25 -18.21
N THR A 61 4.14 21.47 -18.35
CA THR A 61 4.71 22.44 -19.29
C THR A 61 6.08 22.91 -18.77
N ILE A 62 7.16 22.34 -19.31
CA ILE A 62 8.54 22.62 -18.89
C ILE A 62 8.95 24.03 -19.35
N SER A 63 8.76 25.02 -18.48
CA SER A 63 9.30 26.37 -18.65
C SER A 63 10.82 26.35 -18.49
N LYS A 64 11.55 26.47 -19.59
CA LYS A 64 13.03 26.53 -19.59
C LYS A 64 13.51 27.89 -19.12
N THR A 65 14.11 27.96 -17.93
CA THR A 65 14.88 29.13 -17.46
C THR A 65 16.34 28.74 -17.27
N ASN A 66 17.21 29.17 -18.18
CA ASN A 66 18.66 29.02 -18.03
C ASN A 66 19.17 30.03 -16.99
N THR A 67 19.85 29.55 -15.94
CA THR A 67 20.69 30.41 -15.08
C THR A 67 22.03 29.75 -14.86
N THR A 68 23.09 30.35 -15.44
CA THR A 68 24.47 29.91 -15.26
C THR A 68 24.98 30.31 -13.89
N ALA A 69 25.45 29.34 -13.09
CA ALA A 69 26.20 29.59 -11.86
C ALA A 69 27.34 28.56 -11.73
N THR A 70 28.54 29.01 -11.35
CA THR A 70 29.76 28.20 -11.30
C THR A 70 29.91 27.41 -10.00
N PRO A 71 30.58 26.25 -10.02
CA PRO A 71 30.85 25.47 -8.82
C PRO A 71 31.99 26.09 -8.00
N LYS A 72 31.83 26.13 -6.67
CA LYS A 72 32.93 26.36 -5.72
C LYS A 72 32.68 25.53 -4.46
N ALA A 73 33.66 24.71 -4.07
CA ALA A 73 33.55 23.78 -2.96
C ALA A 73 34.06 24.38 -1.64
N ALA A 74 33.48 23.97 -0.50
CA ALA A 74 34.15 23.59 0.76
C ALA A 74 33.16 23.42 1.94
N ALA A 75 33.67 22.84 3.04
CA ALA A 75 33.18 22.93 4.43
C ALA A 75 31.88 22.19 4.82
N SER A 76 32.11 21.00 5.37
CA SER A 76 31.26 20.21 6.27
C SER A 76 30.75 20.93 7.54
N SER A 77 29.61 20.47 8.08
CA SER A 77 29.33 20.47 9.53
C SER A 77 28.36 19.34 9.94
N SER A 78 28.25 19.09 11.25
CA SER A 78 27.51 17.99 11.91
C SER A 78 25.97 18.07 11.75
N SER A 79 25.12 17.09 12.09
CA SER A 79 25.16 15.95 13.05
C SER A 79 24.28 14.77 12.50
N VAL A 80 23.85 13.67 13.14
CA VAL A 80 23.60 13.23 14.56
C VAL A 80 23.87 11.70 14.70
N VAL A 81 23.97 11.20 15.93
CA VAL A 81 24.09 9.76 16.31
C VAL A 81 22.83 8.93 15.96
N PRO A 82 22.95 7.72 15.36
CA PRO A 82 21.85 6.77 15.26
C PRO A 82 21.58 6.07 16.60
N LYS A 83 20.39 6.26 17.17
CA LYS A 83 19.97 5.61 18.43
C LYS A 83 19.44 4.20 18.15
N SER A 84 20.28 3.18 18.41
CA SER A 84 19.90 1.77 18.26
C SER A 84 18.62 1.41 19.04
N ALA A 85 17.72 0.66 18.39
CA ALA A 85 16.48 0.19 18.99
C ALA A 85 16.73 -0.92 20.05
N PRO A 86 15.92 -0.99 21.12
CA PRO A 86 16.05 -2.05 22.12
C PRO A 86 15.59 -3.41 21.57
N GLN A 87 16.41 -4.45 21.75
CA GLN A 87 16.00 -5.83 21.46
C GLN A 87 14.98 -6.35 22.50
N PRO A 88 13.96 -7.11 22.09
CA PRO A 88 13.07 -7.80 23.03
C PRO A 88 13.81 -8.95 23.73
N LYS A 89 13.61 -9.08 25.05
CA LYS A 89 14.12 -10.20 25.84
C LYS A 89 13.25 -11.45 25.64
N PRO A 90 13.83 -12.67 25.58
CA PRO A 90 13.06 -13.91 25.54
C PRO A 90 12.34 -14.16 26.90
N PRO A 91 11.20 -14.88 26.90
CA PRO A 91 10.42 -15.13 28.10
C PRO A 91 11.10 -16.13 29.05
N VAL A 92 10.98 -15.85 30.35
CA VAL A 92 11.46 -16.75 31.42
C VAL A 92 10.48 -17.91 31.59
N LYS A 93 10.96 -19.16 31.53
CA LYS A 93 10.18 -20.33 31.93
C LYS A 93 9.92 -20.28 33.43
N GLN A 94 8.66 -20.22 33.85
CA GLN A 94 8.29 -20.68 35.18
C GLN A 94 8.23 -22.22 35.16
N VAL A 95 8.98 -22.85 36.06
CA VAL A 95 8.82 -24.25 36.44
C VAL A 95 8.20 -24.25 37.85
N LYS A 96 7.31 -25.20 38.12
CA LYS A 96 6.55 -25.32 39.35
C LYS A 96 6.49 -26.80 39.75
#